data_AF-A0A1Q5L2I2-F1
#
_entry.id   AF-A0A1Q5L2I2-F1
#
_cell.length_a   1.000
_cell.length_b   1.000
_cell.length_c   1.000
_cell.angle_alpha   90.00
_cell.angle_beta   90.00
_cell.angle_gamma   90.00
#
_symmetry.space_group_name_H-M   'P 1'
#
loop_
_entity.id
_entity.type
_entity.pdbx_description
1 polymer ?
#
loop_
_entity_poly.entity_id
_entity_poly.type
_entity_poly.pdbx_seq_one_letter_code
_entity_poly.pdbx_strand_id
1 'polypeptide(L)'
;MTTSSSERGVSLGMPELPAPDYPDDVRERLERDAREIVARYPDSRSALLPLLHLVQSEEGHVTRTGMRFCADTLGLTTAEVTAVATFYTMYRRKPSGDYQVGVCTNTLCAVMGGDAIFESLQEHLGVGNGETTDDGKVTLEHIECNAACDYAPVVMVNWEFFDNQTPESARRLVDDLRAGTPVSPTRGAPLCTFKETARILAGFPDPREGAVEASGSAGPASLVGLRLAKGETAPARVVHPREGGPHDEPQDRVHEPSPTEHLSSHDAPQDTSASDPSHPSPATALDGGASPRPADTAGPTAEEGE
;
A
#
# COMPACT_ATOMS: atom_id res chain seq x y z
N MET A 1 -44.63 -49.54 23.83
CA MET A 1 -44.17 -49.03 22.51
C MET A 1 -43.68 -47.61 22.73
N THR A 2 -42.38 -47.46 22.96
CA THR A 2 -41.70 -46.16 23.12
C THR A 2 -41.47 -45.57 21.73
N THR A 3 -42.12 -44.44 21.45
CA THR A 3 -41.92 -43.65 20.24
C THR A 3 -40.62 -42.87 20.37
N SER A 4 -39.59 -43.30 19.62
CA SER A 4 -38.36 -42.55 19.40
C SER A 4 -38.65 -41.38 18.45
N SER A 5 -38.75 -40.16 18.98
CA SER A 5 -38.74 -38.94 18.17
C SER A 5 -37.30 -38.67 17.74
N SER A 6 -37.01 -38.88 16.45
CA SER A 6 -35.77 -38.44 15.83
C SER A 6 -35.95 -37.00 15.40
N GLU A 7 -35.51 -36.06 16.24
CA GLU A 7 -35.37 -34.66 15.86
C GLU A 7 -34.16 -34.54 14.92
N ARG A 8 -34.39 -34.63 13.61
CA ARG A 8 -33.41 -34.16 12.63
C ARG A 8 -33.50 -32.64 12.59
N GLY A 9 -32.59 -31.98 13.29
CA GLY A 9 -32.43 -30.54 13.21
C GLY A 9 -32.15 -30.11 11.76
N VAL A 10 -32.90 -29.11 11.30
CA VAL A 10 -32.61 -28.41 10.04
C VAL A 10 -31.36 -27.56 10.29
N SER A 11 -30.23 -27.96 9.71
CA SER A 11 -29.03 -27.10 9.70
C SER A 11 -29.30 -25.93 8.75
N LEU A 12 -29.53 -24.74 9.32
CA LEU A 12 -29.79 -23.50 8.58
C LEU A 12 -28.55 -22.93 7.88
N GLY A 13 -27.49 -23.72 7.72
CA GLY A 13 -26.19 -23.25 7.23
C GLY A 13 -25.54 -22.19 8.13
N MET A 14 -26.04 -22.03 9.38
CA MET A 14 -25.45 -21.11 10.33
C MET A 14 -24.09 -21.65 10.77
N PRO A 15 -23.04 -20.83 10.72
CA PRO A 15 -21.72 -21.26 11.17
C PRO A 15 -21.77 -21.63 12.66
N GLU A 16 -21.15 -22.76 12.99
CA GLU A 16 -21.04 -23.23 14.36
C GLU A 16 -20.26 -22.20 15.21
N LEU A 17 -20.81 -21.92 16.40
CA LEU A 17 -20.23 -21.02 17.39
C LEU A 17 -19.90 -21.81 18.66
N PRO A 18 -18.75 -21.56 19.30
CA PRO A 18 -17.69 -20.66 18.85
C PRO A 18 -16.94 -21.19 17.62
N ALA A 19 -16.19 -20.31 16.95
CA ALA A 19 -15.25 -20.75 15.91
C ALA A 19 -14.26 -21.79 16.50
N PRO A 20 -13.67 -22.69 15.71
CA PRO A 20 -12.67 -23.65 16.22
C PRO A 20 -11.39 -22.93 16.64
N ASP A 21 -10.67 -23.47 17.63
CA ASP A 21 -9.36 -22.98 18.05
C ASP A 21 -8.30 -23.21 16.97
N TYR A 22 -7.27 -22.36 16.95
CA TYR A 22 -6.07 -22.67 16.18
C TYR A 22 -5.39 -23.92 16.75
N PRO A 23 -4.69 -24.71 15.92
CA PRO A 23 -3.72 -25.69 16.40
C PRO A 23 -2.75 -25.06 17.40
N ASP A 24 -2.33 -25.82 18.42
CA ASP A 24 -1.53 -25.31 19.54
C ASP A 24 -0.24 -24.61 19.07
N ASP A 25 0.45 -25.17 18.08
CA ASP A 25 1.69 -24.61 17.53
C ASP A 25 1.48 -23.28 16.78
N VAL A 26 0.34 -23.14 16.08
CA VAL A 26 -0.07 -21.91 15.41
C VAL A 26 -0.43 -20.87 16.46
N ARG A 27 -1.21 -21.27 17.47
CA ARG A 27 -1.62 -20.39 18.57
C ARG A 27 -0.42 -19.84 19.33
N GLU A 28 0.53 -20.69 19.73
CA GLU A 28 1.74 -20.28 20.46
C GLU A 28 2.56 -19.23 19.68
N ARG A 29 2.72 -19.43 18.37
CA ARG A 29 3.40 -18.48 17.48
C ARG A 29 2.67 -17.15 17.39
N LEU A 30 1.35 -17.18 17.19
CA LEU A 30 0.52 -15.98 17.14
C LEU A 30 0.52 -15.22 18.47
N GLU A 31 0.44 -15.92 19.60
CA GLU A 31 0.48 -15.31 20.95
C GLU A 31 1.83 -14.63 21.24
N ARG A 32 2.95 -15.22 20.78
CA ARG A 32 4.27 -14.58 20.87
C ARG A 32 4.30 -13.28 20.08
N ASP A 33 3.90 -13.33 18.81
CA ASP A 33 3.95 -12.19 17.91
C ASP A 33 2.94 -11.10 18.34
N ALA A 34 1.76 -11.49 18.81
CA ALA A 34 0.74 -10.59 19.33
C ALA A 34 1.20 -9.82 20.57
N ARG A 35 1.94 -10.46 21.49
CA ARG A 35 2.52 -9.77 22.66
C ARG A 35 3.47 -8.65 22.24
N GLU A 36 4.27 -8.87 21.19
CA GLU A 36 5.16 -7.82 20.67
C GLU A 36 4.37 -6.65 20.08
N ILE A 37 3.32 -6.93 19.30
CA ILE A 37 2.46 -5.89 18.72
C ILE A 37 1.77 -5.08 19.83
N VAL A 38 1.14 -5.76 20.80
CA VAL A 38 0.41 -5.10 21.89
C VAL A 38 1.33 -4.22 22.72
N ALA A 39 2.57 -4.65 22.97
CA ALA A 39 3.55 -3.87 23.73
C ALA A 39 3.95 -2.53 23.08
N ARG A 40 3.65 -2.31 21.80
CA ARG A 40 3.93 -1.04 21.09
C ARG A 40 2.92 0.05 21.42
N TYR A 41 1.80 -0.28 22.06
CA TYR A 41 0.71 0.64 22.32
C TYR A 41 0.47 0.81 23.83
N PRO A 42 0.17 2.04 24.30
CA PRO A 42 -0.23 2.27 25.69
C PRO A 42 -1.62 1.68 26.00
N ASP A 43 -2.50 1.62 25.00
CA ASP A 43 -3.82 0.98 25.09
C ASP A 43 -3.84 -0.24 24.16
N SER A 44 -4.10 -1.42 24.72
CA SER A 44 -4.13 -2.69 23.99
C SER A 44 -5.15 -2.69 22.85
N ARG A 45 -6.26 -1.96 22.96
CA ARG A 45 -7.27 -1.86 21.89
C ARG A 45 -6.68 -1.29 20.60
N SER A 46 -5.66 -0.43 20.70
CA SER A 46 -4.98 0.16 19.53
C SER A 46 -4.22 -0.87 18.70
N ALA A 47 -3.91 -2.04 19.27
CA ALA A 47 -3.24 -3.14 18.58
C ALA A 47 -4.17 -3.94 17.66
N LEU A 48 -5.48 -3.65 17.62
CA LEU A 48 -6.44 -4.46 16.87
C LEU A 48 -6.14 -4.49 15.36
N LEU A 49 -5.79 -3.35 14.76
CA LEU A 49 -5.49 -3.28 13.33
C LEU A 49 -4.28 -4.15 12.94
N PRO A 50 -3.09 -3.98 13.57
CA PRO A 50 -1.96 -4.86 13.26
C PRO A 50 -2.20 -6.32 13.65
N LEU A 51 -3.00 -6.64 14.68
CA LEU A 51 -3.37 -8.03 14.98
C LEU A 51 -4.25 -8.66 13.89
N LEU A 52 -5.14 -7.89 13.26
CA LEU A 52 -5.91 -8.38 12.11
C LEU A 52 -5.00 -8.66 10.90
N HIS A 53 -3.95 -7.86 10.69
CA HIS A 53 -2.91 -8.17 9.72
C HIS A 53 -2.08 -9.41 10.12
N LEU A 54 -1.80 -9.61 11.40
CA LEU A 54 -1.07 -10.79 11.90
C LEU A 54 -1.85 -12.09 11.61
N VAL A 55 -3.14 -12.16 11.94
CA VAL A 55 -3.93 -13.37 11.64
C VAL A 55 -4.10 -13.57 10.13
N GLN A 56 -4.23 -12.47 9.36
CA GLN A 56 -4.24 -12.52 7.91
C GLN A 56 -2.90 -13.04 7.34
N SER A 57 -1.77 -12.76 7.99
CA SER A 57 -0.47 -13.31 7.59
C SER A 57 -0.37 -14.82 7.81
N GLU A 58 -1.16 -15.37 8.74
CA GLU A 58 -1.19 -16.81 9.01
C GLU A 58 -2.09 -17.56 8.02
N GLU A 59 -3.25 -16.99 7.68
CA GLU A 59 -4.31 -17.68 6.95
C GLU A 59 -4.56 -17.13 5.53
N GLY A 60 -3.89 -16.04 5.14
CA GLY A 60 -4.12 -15.31 3.88
C GLY A 60 -5.40 -14.47 3.87
N HIS A 61 -6.20 -14.53 4.94
CA HIS A 61 -7.42 -13.77 5.16
C HIS A 61 -7.81 -13.83 6.64
N VAL A 62 -8.66 -12.92 7.11
CA VAL A 62 -9.18 -12.87 8.48
C VAL A 62 -10.36 -13.83 8.63
N THR A 63 -10.11 -14.99 9.24
CA THR A 63 -11.14 -15.99 9.55
C THR A 63 -11.89 -15.67 10.84
N ARG A 64 -13.00 -16.39 11.11
CA ARG A 64 -13.67 -16.30 12.42
C ARG A 64 -12.77 -16.73 13.58
N THR A 65 -11.87 -17.67 13.34
CA THR A 65 -10.87 -18.11 14.32
C THR A 65 -9.88 -16.99 14.62
N GLY A 66 -9.37 -16.31 13.58
CA GLY A 66 -8.53 -15.13 13.73
C GLY A 66 -9.22 -13.96 14.43
N MET A 67 -10.48 -13.66 14.10
CA MET A 67 -11.25 -12.61 14.80
C MET A 67 -11.43 -12.93 16.29
N ARG A 68 -11.68 -14.20 16.63
CA ARG A 68 -11.80 -14.63 18.02
C ARG A 68 -10.46 -14.56 18.75
N PHE A 69 -9.37 -14.98 18.10
CA PHE A 69 -8.02 -14.81 18.65
C PHE A 69 -7.72 -13.36 19.00
N CYS A 70 -8.02 -12.40 18.11
CA CYS A 70 -7.85 -10.97 18.38
C CYS A 70 -8.74 -10.49 19.53
N ALA A 71 -9.99 -10.97 19.59
CA ALA A 71 -10.93 -10.64 20.66
C ALA A 71 -10.41 -11.09 22.03
N ASP A 72 -9.99 -12.35 22.13
CA ASP A 72 -9.46 -12.94 23.35
C ASP A 72 -8.16 -12.25 23.78
N THR A 73 -7.27 -11.94 22.83
CA THR A 73 -5.99 -11.26 23.09
C THR A 73 -6.16 -9.86 23.66
N LEU A 74 -7.18 -9.13 23.19
CA LEU A 74 -7.41 -7.73 23.56
C LEU A 74 -8.49 -7.52 24.64
N GLY A 75 -9.17 -8.59 25.06
CA GLY A 75 -10.33 -8.49 25.95
C GLY A 75 -11.53 -7.78 25.29
N LEU A 76 -11.68 -7.92 23.97
CA LEU A 76 -12.78 -7.35 23.19
C LEU A 76 -13.84 -8.42 22.90
N THR A 77 -15.02 -7.99 22.45
CA THR A 77 -16.02 -8.92 21.91
C THR A 77 -15.70 -9.28 20.46
N THR A 78 -16.10 -10.48 20.02
CA THR A 78 -15.99 -10.86 18.60
C THR A 78 -16.82 -9.96 17.68
N ALA A 79 -17.89 -9.34 18.20
CA ALA A 79 -18.69 -8.37 17.47
C ALA A 79 -17.91 -7.07 17.19
N GLU A 80 -17.17 -6.55 18.18
CA GLU A 80 -16.31 -5.37 17.98
C GLU A 80 -15.21 -5.65 16.96
N VAL A 81 -14.56 -6.81 17.05
CA VAL A 81 -13.52 -7.20 16.08
C VAL A 81 -14.11 -7.37 14.68
N THR A 82 -15.28 -8.01 14.58
CA THR A 82 -15.99 -8.17 13.30
C THR A 82 -16.31 -6.81 12.68
N ALA A 83 -16.80 -5.84 13.47
CA ALA A 83 -17.10 -4.51 12.98
C ALA A 83 -15.87 -3.80 12.37
N VAL A 84 -14.69 -3.96 12.99
CA VAL A 84 -13.44 -3.39 12.46
C VAL A 84 -12.97 -4.14 11.20
N ALA A 85 -13.01 -5.48 11.23
CA ALA A 85 -12.60 -6.32 10.11
C ALA A 85 -13.51 -6.18 8.86
N THR A 86 -14.76 -5.73 9.03
CA THR A 86 -15.67 -5.44 7.92
C THR A 86 -15.62 -3.98 7.47
N PHE A 87 -15.17 -3.06 8.33
CA PHE A 87 -15.07 -1.64 8.03
C PHE A 87 -13.87 -1.32 7.13
N TYR A 88 -12.70 -1.86 7.44
CA TYR A 88 -11.49 -1.64 6.63
C TYR A 88 -11.39 -2.67 5.50
N THR A 89 -11.27 -2.20 4.27
CA THR A 89 -11.17 -3.03 3.05
C THR A 89 -9.87 -3.85 2.97
N MET A 90 -8.84 -3.45 3.72
CA MET A 90 -7.53 -4.13 3.77
C MET A 90 -7.58 -5.53 4.39
N TYR A 91 -8.63 -5.83 5.16
CA TYR A 91 -8.84 -7.13 5.78
C TYR A 91 -9.71 -8.01 4.90
N ARG A 92 -9.07 -8.99 4.26
CA ARG A 92 -9.78 -9.96 3.43
C ARG A 92 -10.54 -10.92 4.32
N ARG A 93 -11.82 -11.15 4.03
CA ARG A 93 -12.66 -12.10 4.77
C ARG A 93 -12.96 -13.38 3.99
N LYS A 94 -12.42 -13.48 2.78
CA LYS A 94 -12.46 -14.64 1.89
C LYS A 94 -11.03 -15.05 1.56
N PRO A 95 -10.77 -16.33 1.23
CA PRO A 95 -9.47 -16.76 0.76
C PRO A 95 -8.95 -15.87 -0.37
N SER A 96 -7.66 -15.61 -0.33
CA SER A 96 -6.92 -14.78 -1.29
C SER A 96 -5.81 -15.60 -1.91
N GLY A 97 -5.46 -15.27 -3.15
CA GLY A 97 -4.27 -15.80 -3.78
C GLY A 97 -2.98 -15.20 -3.23
N ASP A 98 -1.86 -15.69 -3.75
CA ASP A 98 -0.52 -15.20 -3.40
C ASP A 98 -0.32 -13.72 -3.74
N TYR A 99 -1.01 -13.23 -4.77
CA TYR A 99 -0.90 -11.87 -5.28
C TYR A 99 -2.27 -11.19 -5.36
N GLN A 100 -2.47 -10.15 -4.55
CA GLN A 100 -3.61 -9.25 -4.64
C GLN A 100 -3.30 -8.18 -5.69
N VAL A 101 -3.95 -8.26 -6.85
CA VAL A 101 -3.77 -7.35 -7.98
C VAL A 101 -4.93 -6.36 -7.97
N GLY A 102 -4.67 -5.14 -7.51
CA GLY A 102 -5.65 -4.06 -7.43
C GLY A 102 -5.48 -3.06 -8.57
N VAL A 103 -6.55 -2.72 -9.29
CA VAL A 103 -6.53 -1.69 -10.34
C VAL A 103 -7.24 -0.43 -9.85
N CYS A 104 -6.54 0.70 -9.85
CA CYS A 104 -7.14 1.98 -9.50
C CYS A 104 -8.02 2.48 -10.64
N THR A 105 -9.27 2.78 -10.33
CA THR A 105 -10.32 3.22 -11.27
C THR A 105 -10.95 4.54 -10.81
N ASN A 106 -10.37 5.20 -9.80
CA ASN A 106 -10.81 6.54 -9.42
C ASN A 106 -10.46 7.55 -10.54
N THR A 107 -11.09 8.73 -10.51
CA THR A 107 -11.26 9.67 -11.62
C THR A 107 -10.07 9.81 -12.56
N LEU A 108 -8.87 10.09 -12.04
CA LEU A 108 -7.71 10.27 -12.92
C LEU A 108 -7.27 8.96 -13.59
N CYS A 109 -7.20 7.86 -12.85
CA CYS A 109 -6.85 6.56 -13.43
C CYS A 109 -7.92 6.10 -14.42
N ALA A 110 -9.22 6.26 -14.12
CA ALA A 110 -10.31 5.97 -15.07
C ALA A 110 -10.12 6.72 -16.40
N VAL A 111 -9.89 8.05 -16.34
CA VAL A 111 -9.62 8.88 -17.53
C VAL A 111 -8.38 8.39 -18.31
N MET A 112 -7.37 7.92 -17.61
CA MET A 112 -6.12 7.43 -18.20
C MET A 112 -6.19 5.97 -18.67
N GLY A 113 -7.30 5.25 -18.45
CA GLY A 113 -7.51 3.87 -18.92
C GLY A 113 -7.55 2.78 -17.84
N GLY A 114 -7.69 3.15 -16.56
CA GLY A 114 -7.81 2.23 -15.43
C GLY A 114 -9.00 1.27 -15.55
N ASP A 115 -10.16 1.75 -15.99
CA ASP A 115 -11.34 0.91 -16.22
C ASP A 115 -11.08 -0.14 -17.31
N ALA A 116 -10.44 0.29 -18.41
CA ALA A 116 -10.06 -0.61 -19.50
C ALA A 116 -9.03 -1.67 -19.05
N ILE A 117 -8.11 -1.33 -18.14
CA ILE A 117 -7.19 -2.30 -17.53
C ILE A 117 -7.97 -3.31 -16.69
N PHE A 118 -8.88 -2.85 -15.84
CA PHE A 118 -9.66 -3.73 -14.97
C PHE A 118 -10.51 -4.72 -15.79
N GLU A 119 -11.29 -4.23 -16.75
CA GLU A 119 -12.10 -5.07 -17.65
C GLU A 119 -11.23 -6.08 -18.41
N SER A 120 -10.10 -5.61 -18.96
CA SER A 120 -9.14 -6.44 -19.68
C SER A 120 -8.59 -7.59 -18.82
N LEU A 121 -8.34 -7.36 -17.53
CA LEU A 121 -7.89 -8.39 -16.59
C LEU A 121 -9.01 -9.33 -16.19
N GLN A 122 -10.24 -8.85 -16.01
CA GLN A 122 -11.39 -9.71 -15.72
C GLN A 122 -11.62 -10.73 -16.84
N GLU A 123 -11.59 -10.28 -18.10
CA GLU A 123 -11.73 -11.14 -19.27
C GLU A 123 -10.57 -12.16 -19.38
N HIS A 124 -9.34 -11.68 -19.18
CA HIS A 124 -8.14 -12.50 -19.34
C HIS A 124 -8.00 -13.58 -18.26
N LEU A 125 -8.32 -13.23 -17.01
CA LEU A 125 -8.22 -14.14 -15.86
C LEU A 125 -9.49 -14.96 -15.65
N GLY A 126 -10.63 -14.55 -16.21
CA GLY A 126 -11.92 -15.20 -16.01
C GLY A 126 -12.50 -15.02 -14.60
N VAL A 127 -12.12 -13.95 -13.89
CA VAL A 127 -12.53 -13.68 -12.50
C VAL A 127 -13.17 -12.31 -12.33
N GLY A 128 -14.11 -12.21 -11.40
CA GLY A 128 -14.75 -10.96 -10.98
C GLY A 128 -13.96 -10.15 -9.95
N ASN A 129 -14.56 -9.03 -9.52
CA ASN A 129 -13.99 -8.21 -8.45
C ASN A 129 -13.95 -8.98 -7.12
N GLY A 130 -12.77 -9.06 -6.52
CA GLY A 130 -12.51 -9.74 -5.26
C GLY A 130 -12.45 -11.27 -5.37
N GLU A 131 -12.51 -11.81 -6.59
CA GLU A 131 -12.39 -13.24 -6.87
C GLU A 131 -10.94 -13.63 -7.15
N THR A 132 -10.65 -14.93 -7.04
CA THR A 132 -9.30 -15.49 -7.17
C THR A 132 -9.28 -16.50 -8.30
N THR A 133 -8.20 -16.51 -9.07
CA THR A 133 -7.98 -17.48 -10.14
C THR A 133 -7.97 -18.93 -9.63
N ASP A 134 -8.33 -19.88 -10.50
CA ASP A 134 -8.42 -21.31 -10.13
C ASP A 134 -7.09 -21.92 -9.65
N ASP A 135 -5.97 -21.35 -10.09
CA ASP A 135 -4.62 -21.73 -9.63
C ASP A 135 -4.23 -21.15 -8.26
N GLY A 136 -5.12 -20.35 -7.65
CA GLY A 136 -4.91 -19.72 -6.34
C GLY A 136 -3.83 -18.64 -6.33
N LYS A 137 -3.41 -18.12 -7.50
CA LYS A 137 -2.30 -17.16 -7.57
C LYS A 137 -2.72 -15.72 -7.49
N VAL A 138 -3.74 -15.32 -8.25
CA VAL A 138 -4.12 -13.90 -8.39
C VAL A 138 -5.51 -13.68 -7.86
N THR A 139 -5.66 -12.74 -6.93
CA THR A 139 -6.95 -12.15 -6.57
C THR A 139 -7.06 -10.79 -7.22
N LEU A 140 -8.04 -10.60 -8.11
CA LEU A 140 -8.25 -9.34 -8.81
C LEU A 140 -9.17 -8.43 -7.99
N GLU A 141 -8.81 -7.16 -7.85
CA GLU A 141 -9.62 -6.19 -7.11
C GLU A 141 -9.70 -4.85 -7.81
N HIS A 142 -10.90 -4.27 -7.79
CA HIS A 142 -11.11 -2.87 -8.09
C HIS A 142 -10.78 -2.07 -6.84
N ILE A 143 -9.77 -1.19 -6.91
CA ILE A 143 -9.35 -0.38 -5.77
C ILE A 143 -9.62 1.10 -6.03
N GLU A 144 -9.84 1.82 -4.93
CA GLU A 144 -9.99 3.27 -4.96
C GLU A 144 -8.63 3.99 -5.07
N CYS A 145 -8.62 5.31 -4.86
CA CYS A 145 -7.41 6.12 -4.98
C CYS A 145 -6.30 5.69 -4.01
N ASN A 146 -5.11 5.42 -4.55
CA ASN A 146 -3.88 5.12 -3.80
C ASN A 146 -2.88 6.29 -3.79
N ALA A 147 -3.36 7.52 -4.06
CA ALA A 147 -2.58 8.75 -4.03
C ALA A 147 -1.31 8.76 -4.93
N ALA A 148 -1.30 7.96 -6.00
CA ALA A 148 -0.22 7.88 -7.00
C ALA A 148 -0.67 8.44 -8.37
N CYS A 149 -1.43 9.54 -8.32
CA CYS A 149 -2.06 10.16 -9.48
C CYS A 149 -1.06 10.67 -10.54
N ASP A 150 0.14 11.04 -10.11
CA ASP A 150 1.26 11.44 -10.95
C ASP A 150 1.82 10.31 -11.84
N TYR A 151 1.37 9.06 -11.63
CA TYR A 151 1.75 7.87 -12.39
C TYR A 151 0.57 7.07 -12.95
N ALA A 152 -0.62 7.67 -13.03
CA ALA A 152 -1.81 7.01 -13.54
C ALA A 152 -1.64 6.52 -15.00
N PRO A 153 -2.21 5.35 -15.37
CA PRO A 153 -2.96 4.40 -14.53
C PRO A 153 -2.08 3.56 -13.62
N VAL A 154 -2.56 3.32 -12.39
CA VAL A 154 -1.83 2.58 -11.36
C VAL A 154 -2.48 1.23 -11.09
N VAL A 155 -1.67 0.18 -11.17
CA VAL A 155 -1.98 -1.15 -10.64
C VAL A 155 -1.12 -1.36 -9.39
N MET A 156 -1.69 -2.00 -8.38
CA MET A 156 -0.99 -2.35 -7.15
C MET A 156 -0.95 -3.87 -7.02
N VAL A 157 0.21 -4.43 -6.71
CA VAL A 157 0.34 -5.86 -6.39
C VAL A 157 0.90 -5.99 -4.99
N ASN A 158 0.12 -6.54 -4.06
CA ASN A 158 0.53 -6.71 -2.66
C ASN A 158 1.15 -5.43 -2.07
N TRP A 159 0.48 -4.29 -2.23
CA TRP A 159 0.91 -2.96 -1.74
C TRP A 159 2.09 -2.31 -2.46
N GLU A 160 2.59 -2.93 -3.53
CA GLU A 160 3.66 -2.36 -4.35
C GLU A 160 3.12 -1.79 -5.66
N PHE A 161 3.74 -0.71 -6.14
CA PHE A 161 3.20 0.10 -7.24
C PHE A 161 3.73 -0.35 -8.60
N PHE A 162 2.81 -0.60 -9.52
CA PHE A 162 3.03 -0.82 -10.94
C PHE A 162 2.37 0.35 -11.68
N ASP A 163 3.21 1.31 -12.04
CA ASP A 163 2.82 2.61 -12.55
C ASP A 163 2.69 2.60 -14.08
N ASN A 164 2.01 3.61 -14.64
CA ASN A 164 1.86 3.84 -16.09
C ASN A 164 1.42 2.58 -16.85
N GLN A 165 0.53 1.78 -16.27
CA GLN A 165 0.11 0.51 -16.86
C GLN A 165 -0.81 0.72 -18.06
N THR A 166 -0.75 -0.21 -18.99
CA THR A 166 -1.71 -0.37 -20.09
C THR A 166 -2.39 -1.74 -19.96
N PRO A 167 -3.52 -1.98 -20.66
CA PRO A 167 -4.16 -3.30 -20.68
C PRO A 167 -3.18 -4.43 -21.03
N GLU A 168 -2.27 -4.20 -21.98
CA GLU A 168 -1.26 -5.20 -22.41
C GLU A 168 -0.19 -5.43 -21.34
N SER A 169 0.32 -4.36 -20.71
CA SER A 169 1.34 -4.51 -19.67
C SER A 169 0.77 -5.17 -18.42
N ALA A 170 -0.48 -4.86 -18.06
CA ALA A 170 -1.17 -5.46 -16.94
C ALA A 170 -1.44 -6.96 -17.17
N ARG A 171 -1.85 -7.37 -18.37
CA ARG A 171 -1.98 -8.80 -18.73
C ARG A 171 -0.65 -9.54 -18.59
N ARG A 172 0.42 -8.97 -19.13
CA ARG A 172 1.76 -9.55 -18.99
C ARG A 172 2.17 -9.67 -17.52
N LEU A 173 1.92 -8.63 -16.72
CA LEU A 173 2.21 -8.64 -15.28
C LEU A 173 1.52 -9.82 -14.58
N VAL A 174 0.21 -10.02 -14.80
CA VAL A 174 -0.49 -11.14 -14.15
C VAL A 174 -0.06 -12.51 -14.67
N ASP A 175 0.30 -12.62 -15.95
CA ASP A 175 0.84 -13.87 -16.52
C ASP A 175 2.20 -14.21 -15.92
N ASP A 176 3.10 -13.22 -15.78
CA ASP A 176 4.40 -13.39 -15.14
C ASP A 176 4.25 -13.82 -13.67
N LEU A 177 3.33 -13.19 -12.92
CA LEU A 177 3.01 -13.56 -11.54
C LEU A 177 2.53 -15.02 -11.43
N ARG A 178 1.63 -15.45 -12.32
CA ARG A 178 1.09 -16.82 -12.33
C ARG A 178 2.14 -17.85 -12.75
N ALA A 179 3.04 -17.48 -13.65
CA ALA A 179 4.16 -18.31 -14.08
C ALA A 179 5.29 -18.39 -13.03
N GLY A 180 5.27 -17.55 -12.00
CA GLY A 180 6.35 -17.44 -11.02
C GLY A 180 7.59 -16.72 -11.57
N THR A 181 7.45 -15.98 -12.66
CA THR A 181 8.51 -15.11 -13.18
C THR A 181 8.70 -13.95 -12.20
N PRO A 182 9.95 -13.65 -11.77
CA PRO A 182 10.20 -12.49 -10.92
C PRO A 182 9.78 -11.19 -11.61
N VAL A 183 8.87 -10.45 -10.99
CA VAL A 183 8.47 -9.11 -11.43
C VAL A 183 8.96 -8.07 -10.42
N SER A 184 9.40 -6.92 -10.91
CA SER A 184 9.83 -5.81 -10.07
C SER A 184 8.79 -4.70 -10.13
N PRO A 185 8.37 -4.14 -8.98
CA PRO A 185 7.49 -2.98 -8.99
C PRO A 185 8.23 -1.77 -9.57
N THR A 186 7.45 -0.79 -10.03
CA THR A 186 8.01 0.49 -10.46
C THR A 186 8.54 1.28 -9.26
N ARG A 187 7.85 1.20 -8.13
CA ARG A 187 8.23 1.82 -6.85
C ARG A 187 7.78 0.94 -5.68
N GLY A 188 8.59 0.93 -4.62
CA GLY A 188 8.38 0.16 -3.39
C GLY A 188 9.30 -1.06 -3.20
N ALA A 189 8.93 -1.99 -2.33
CA ALA A 189 9.77 -3.14 -1.98
C ALA A 189 9.63 -4.28 -3.02
N PRO A 190 10.61 -5.20 -3.13
CA PRO A 190 10.45 -6.39 -3.98
C PRO A 190 9.19 -7.17 -3.58
N LEU A 191 8.46 -7.73 -4.55
CA LEU A 191 7.24 -8.48 -4.23
C LEU A 191 7.52 -9.70 -3.33
N CYS A 192 6.58 -9.95 -2.43
CA CYS A 192 6.45 -11.19 -1.67
C CYS A 192 4.98 -11.65 -1.73
N THR A 193 4.67 -12.80 -1.16
CA THR A 193 3.28 -13.28 -1.07
C THR A 193 2.42 -12.34 -0.23
N PHE A 194 1.11 -12.40 -0.41
CA PHE A 194 0.16 -11.59 0.37
C PHE A 194 0.26 -11.87 1.87
N LYS A 195 0.56 -13.13 2.26
CA LYS A 195 0.79 -13.51 3.66
C LYS A 195 2.02 -12.82 4.24
N GLU A 196 3.13 -12.79 3.52
CA GLU A 196 4.35 -12.10 3.93
C GLU A 196 4.12 -10.59 3.99
N THR A 197 3.41 -10.03 3.02
CA THR A 197 3.01 -8.61 3.01
C THR A 197 2.15 -8.27 4.23
N ALA A 198 1.17 -9.11 4.56
CA ALA A 198 0.35 -8.93 5.76
C ALA A 198 1.17 -9.01 7.05
N ARG A 199 2.23 -9.82 7.09
CA ARG A 199 3.16 -9.84 8.22
C ARG A 199 3.92 -8.51 8.35
N ILE A 200 4.35 -7.93 7.24
CA ILE A 200 5.00 -6.62 7.22
C ILE A 200 4.02 -5.53 7.69
N LEU A 201 2.77 -5.56 7.23
CA LEU A 201 1.71 -4.63 7.65
C LEU A 201 1.28 -4.81 9.11
N ALA A 202 1.48 -5.99 9.71
CA ALA A 202 1.35 -6.18 11.16
C ALA A 202 2.48 -5.49 11.95
N GLY A 203 3.45 -4.89 11.24
CA GLY A 203 4.56 -4.12 11.78
C GLY A 203 5.77 -4.98 12.11
N PHE A 204 5.94 -6.15 11.49
CA PHE A 204 7.21 -6.88 11.56
C PHE A 204 8.14 -6.41 10.43
N PRO A 205 9.46 -6.32 10.68
CA PRO A 205 10.39 -5.89 9.65
C PRO A 205 10.41 -6.90 8.49
N ASP A 206 10.59 -6.39 7.28
CA ASP A 206 10.92 -7.22 6.12
C ASP A 206 12.36 -7.77 6.28
N PRO A 207 12.55 -9.09 6.41
CA PRO A 207 13.87 -9.68 6.63
C PRO A 207 14.72 -9.74 5.36
N ARG A 208 14.16 -9.42 4.19
CA ARG A 208 14.86 -9.53 2.90
C ARG A 208 15.84 -8.38 2.74
N GLU A 209 17.09 -8.72 2.41
CA GLU A 209 18.16 -7.74 2.29
C GLU A 209 17.86 -6.71 1.20
N GLY A 210 18.01 -5.42 1.55
CA GLY A 210 17.80 -4.31 0.63
C GLY A 210 16.33 -4.01 0.28
N ALA A 211 15.35 -4.69 0.88
CA ALA A 211 13.94 -4.53 0.52
C ALA A 211 13.42 -3.09 0.62
N VAL A 212 13.87 -2.34 1.65
CA VAL A 212 13.47 -0.94 1.87
C VAL A 212 14.02 0.02 0.81
N GLU A 213 15.19 -0.30 0.22
CA GLU A 213 15.91 0.58 -0.71
C GLU A 213 15.75 0.18 -2.19
N ALA A 214 15.20 -1.02 -2.45
CA ALA A 214 15.35 -1.71 -3.73
C ALA A 214 14.82 -0.94 -4.95
N SER A 215 13.71 -0.19 -4.82
CA SER A 215 13.17 0.60 -5.93
C SER A 215 12.87 2.07 -5.60
N GLY A 216 13.38 2.55 -4.46
CA GLY A 216 13.22 3.94 -4.01
C GLY A 216 11.79 4.33 -3.62
N SER A 217 11.65 5.48 -2.95
CA SER A 217 10.38 5.93 -2.37
C SER A 217 9.63 6.99 -3.19
N ALA A 218 10.36 7.92 -3.82
CA ALA A 218 9.80 9.00 -4.64
C ALA A 218 10.33 8.92 -6.07
N GLY A 219 9.42 8.77 -7.04
CA GLY A 219 9.80 8.77 -8.45
C GLY A 219 9.98 10.19 -9.03
N PRO A 220 10.51 10.32 -10.26
CA PRO A 220 10.80 11.61 -10.88
C PRO A 220 9.60 12.56 -11.00
N ALA A 221 8.38 12.05 -11.24
CA ALA A 221 7.19 12.88 -11.41
C ALA A 221 6.81 13.62 -10.11
N SER A 222 6.88 12.91 -8.98
CA SER A 222 6.62 13.46 -7.64
C SER A 222 7.62 14.54 -7.24
N LEU A 223 8.84 14.46 -7.76
CA LEU A 223 9.92 15.40 -7.45
C LEU A 223 9.91 16.68 -8.32
N VAL A 224 9.07 16.76 -9.36
CA VAL A 224 9.06 17.91 -10.29
C VAL A 224 8.82 19.23 -9.54
N GLY A 225 7.85 19.27 -8.62
CA GLY A 225 7.55 20.46 -7.84
C GLY A 225 8.73 20.92 -6.97
N LEU A 226 9.43 19.97 -6.33
CA LEU A 226 10.61 20.26 -5.52
C LEU A 226 11.77 20.80 -6.37
N ARG A 227 12.02 20.20 -7.55
CA ARG A 227 13.08 20.63 -8.46
C ARG A 227 12.82 22.05 -8.98
N LEU A 228 11.59 22.35 -9.38
CA LEU A 228 11.17 23.69 -9.76
C LEU A 228 11.37 24.71 -8.63
N ALA A 229 10.99 24.35 -7.40
CA ALA A 229 11.19 25.22 -6.24
C ALA A 229 12.68 25.51 -5.95
N LYS A 230 13.57 24.59 -6.33
CA LYS A 230 15.04 24.77 -6.25
C LYS A 230 15.65 25.53 -7.44
N GLY A 231 14.83 25.96 -8.40
CA GLY A 231 15.28 26.67 -9.60
C GLY A 231 15.85 25.76 -10.68
N GLU A 232 15.63 24.44 -10.60
CA GLU A 232 15.97 23.51 -11.67
C GLU A 232 14.98 23.65 -12.84
N THR A 233 15.48 23.56 -14.07
CA THR A 233 14.64 23.62 -15.27
C THR A 233 13.78 22.36 -15.36
N ALA A 234 12.46 22.51 -15.40
CA ALA A 234 11.57 21.36 -15.62
C ALA A 234 11.82 20.72 -17.00
N PRO A 235 11.66 19.39 -17.12
CA PRO A 235 11.62 18.75 -18.43
C PRO A 235 10.50 19.34 -19.28
N ALA A 236 10.70 19.41 -20.59
CA ALA A 236 9.71 19.95 -21.52
C ALA A 236 8.37 19.20 -21.38
N ARG A 237 7.27 19.95 -21.31
CA ARG A 237 5.90 19.44 -21.15
C ARG A 237 5.57 18.42 -22.25
N VAL A 238 5.36 17.15 -21.90
CA VAL A 238 4.73 16.17 -22.80
C VAL A 238 3.21 16.24 -22.57
N VAL A 239 2.60 17.30 -23.08
CA VAL A 239 1.15 17.28 -23.32
C VAL A 239 1.02 16.86 -24.77
N HIS A 240 0.38 15.73 -25.05
CA HIS A 240 -0.05 15.46 -26.42
C HIS A 240 -0.89 16.66 -26.86
N PRO A 241 -0.58 17.29 -28.01
CA PRO A 241 -1.45 18.33 -28.55
C PRO A 241 -2.84 17.72 -28.63
N ARG A 242 -3.83 18.38 -28.01
CA ARG A 242 -5.23 18.10 -28.30
C ARG A 242 -5.38 18.41 -29.78
N GLU A 243 -5.43 17.38 -30.62
CA GLU A 243 -5.50 17.55 -32.07
C GLU A 243 -6.64 18.52 -32.40
N GLY A 244 -6.29 19.55 -33.17
CA GLY A 244 -7.17 20.66 -33.50
C GLY A 244 -8.41 20.17 -34.23
N GLY A 245 -9.57 20.35 -33.60
CA GLY A 245 -10.84 20.38 -34.33
C GLY A 245 -10.84 21.55 -35.32
N PRO A 246 -11.48 21.41 -36.49
CA PRO A 246 -11.46 22.45 -37.50
C PRO A 246 -12.32 23.62 -37.03
N HIS A 247 -11.70 24.77 -36.83
CA HIS A 247 -12.20 26.14 -36.98
C HIS A 247 -11.38 27.06 -36.07
N ASP A 248 -10.43 27.81 -36.64
CA ASP A 248 -10.48 29.27 -36.59
C ASP A 248 -9.30 29.88 -37.36
N GLU A 249 -9.64 30.81 -38.26
CA GLU A 249 -8.70 31.62 -39.02
C GLU A 249 -7.86 32.54 -38.12
N PRO A 250 -6.66 32.96 -38.55
CA PRO A 250 -5.78 33.76 -37.70
C PRO A 250 -6.33 35.18 -37.57
N GLN A 251 -6.92 35.49 -36.41
CA GLN A 251 -7.19 36.87 -36.02
C GLN A 251 -5.98 37.44 -35.28
N ASP A 252 -5.21 38.27 -35.98
CA ASP A 252 -4.29 39.24 -35.38
C ASP A 252 -5.07 40.17 -34.44
N ARG A 253 -5.16 39.81 -33.16
CA ARG A 253 -5.56 40.72 -32.09
C ARG A 253 -4.63 40.54 -30.90
N VAL A 254 -3.88 41.60 -30.60
CA VAL A 254 -3.15 41.77 -29.36
C VAL A 254 -4.16 41.65 -28.21
N HIS A 255 -4.02 40.62 -27.39
CA HIS A 255 -4.85 40.40 -26.22
C HIS A 255 -4.47 41.39 -25.13
N GLU A 256 -5.26 42.44 -24.95
CA GLU A 256 -5.24 43.26 -23.73
C GLU A 256 -6.00 42.51 -22.63
N PRO A 257 -5.42 42.31 -21.43
CA PRO A 257 -6.07 41.56 -20.36
C PRO A 257 -7.30 42.33 -19.85
N SER A 258 -8.46 41.68 -19.90
CA SER A 258 -9.72 42.19 -19.34
C SER A 258 -9.70 42.11 -17.81
N PRO A 259 -10.31 43.05 -17.06
CA PRO A 259 -10.17 43.18 -15.60
C PRO A 259 -10.87 42.08 -14.76
N THR A 260 -11.22 40.94 -15.36
CA THR A 260 -12.03 39.88 -14.75
C THR A 260 -11.31 38.54 -14.64
N GLU A 261 -9.97 38.53 -14.70
CA GLU A 261 -9.16 37.41 -14.20
C GLU A 261 -9.22 37.38 -12.66
N HIS A 262 -10.37 36.97 -12.12
CA HIS A 262 -10.46 36.58 -10.73
C HIS A 262 -9.72 35.24 -10.59
N LEU A 263 -8.43 35.30 -10.27
CA LEU A 263 -7.76 34.21 -9.58
C LEU A 263 -8.62 33.84 -8.37
N SER A 264 -9.00 32.57 -8.27
CA SER A 264 -9.65 32.05 -7.08
C SER A 264 -8.75 32.35 -5.89
N SER A 265 -9.31 32.75 -4.74
CA SER A 265 -8.55 33.01 -3.51
C SER A 265 -7.76 31.77 -3.02
N HIS A 266 -7.98 30.61 -3.63
CA HIS A 266 -7.24 29.38 -3.41
C HIS A 266 -5.94 29.23 -4.22
N ASP A 267 -5.70 30.07 -5.24
CA ASP A 267 -4.52 29.98 -6.12
C ASP A 267 -3.39 30.96 -5.72
N ALA A 268 -3.57 31.72 -4.64
CA ALA A 268 -2.49 32.49 -4.03
C ALA A 268 -1.69 31.59 -3.05
N PRO A 269 -0.35 31.60 -3.05
CA PRO A 269 0.43 30.93 -2.02
C PRO A 269 0.05 31.54 -0.66
N GLN A 270 -0.65 30.77 0.17
CA GLN A 270 -0.89 31.13 1.56
C GLN A 270 0.33 30.71 2.37
N ASP A 271 0.70 31.49 3.38
CA ASP A 271 1.63 31.03 4.42
C ASP A 271 1.00 29.80 5.08
N THR A 272 1.54 28.62 4.77
CA THR A 272 1.14 27.37 5.42
C THR A 272 1.44 27.45 6.90
N SER A 273 0.62 26.77 7.72
CA SER A 273 0.79 26.68 9.16
C SER A 273 2.26 26.40 9.54
N ALA A 274 2.88 27.32 10.28
CA ALA A 274 4.21 27.10 10.83
C ALA A 274 4.19 25.80 11.66
N SER A 275 5.22 24.97 11.50
CA SER A 275 5.38 23.75 12.29
C SER A 275 5.29 24.04 13.79
N ASP A 276 4.69 23.12 14.54
CA ASP A 276 4.57 23.22 15.99
C ASP A 276 5.98 23.41 16.61
N PRO A 277 6.24 24.52 17.33
CA PRO A 277 7.55 24.76 17.92
C PRO A 277 7.93 23.72 19.00
N SER A 278 6.96 22.95 19.50
CA SER A 278 7.22 21.82 20.41
C SER A 278 7.64 20.54 19.68
N HIS A 279 7.42 20.45 18.36
CA HIS A 279 7.82 19.33 17.52
C HIS A 279 8.40 19.82 16.17
N PRO A 280 9.60 20.44 16.19
CA PRO A 280 10.26 20.87 14.96
C PRO A 280 10.59 19.66 14.08
N SER A 281 10.31 19.76 12.78
CA SER A 281 10.79 18.77 11.81
C SER A 281 12.33 18.73 11.86
N PRO A 282 12.95 17.53 11.92
CA PRO A 282 14.39 17.43 11.97
C PRO A 282 15.01 18.07 10.71
N ALA A 283 15.99 18.96 10.93
CA ALA A 283 16.73 19.56 9.83
C ALA A 283 17.55 18.48 9.14
N THR A 284 17.22 18.19 7.88
CA THR A 284 18.06 17.35 7.02
C THR A 284 19.41 18.05 6.87
N ALA A 285 20.46 17.49 7.47
CA ALA A 285 21.82 17.98 7.31
C ALA A 285 22.23 17.81 5.84
N LEU A 286 22.19 18.89 5.08
CA LEU A 286 22.85 19.03 3.80
C LEU A 286 24.29 19.46 4.08
N ASP A 287 25.18 18.49 4.27
CA ASP A 287 26.62 18.73 4.25
C ASP A 287 27.25 17.97 3.08
N GLY A 288 27.34 18.66 1.94
CA GLY A 288 28.20 18.30 0.83
C GLY A 288 29.37 19.26 0.81
N GLY A 289 30.53 18.85 1.37
CA GLY A 289 31.76 19.63 1.24
C GLY A 289 32.91 19.21 2.15
N ALA A 290 33.88 18.51 1.55
CA ALA A 290 35.27 18.35 2.01
C ALA A 290 35.53 17.48 3.26
N SER A 291 35.99 16.27 3.00
CA SER A 291 36.72 15.43 3.95
C SER A 291 38.03 16.13 4.38
N PRO A 292 38.28 16.40 5.67
CA PRO A 292 39.60 16.83 6.13
C PRO A 292 40.48 15.59 6.32
N ARG A 293 41.64 15.60 5.64
CA ARG A 293 42.76 14.67 5.90
C ARG A 293 43.14 14.72 7.38
N PRO A 294 43.53 13.59 8.01
CA PRO A 294 44.00 13.62 9.39
C PRO A 294 45.32 14.38 9.47
N ALA A 295 45.36 15.39 10.34
CA ALA A 295 46.58 16.07 10.73
C ALA A 295 47.42 15.17 11.64
N ASP A 296 48.74 15.25 11.47
CA ASP A 296 49.77 14.56 12.22
C ASP A 296 49.51 14.53 13.73
N THR A 297 49.50 13.32 14.29
CA THR A 297 49.61 13.12 15.73
C THR A 297 51.09 13.17 16.09
N ALA A 298 51.49 14.24 16.76
CA ALA A 298 52.74 14.31 17.50
C ALA A 298 52.77 13.19 18.55
N GLY A 299 53.74 12.29 18.44
CA GLY A 299 53.95 11.21 19.40
C GLY A 299 54.48 11.71 20.75
N PRO A 300 54.24 10.97 21.85
CA PRO A 300 54.90 11.25 23.11
C PRO A 300 56.34 10.70 23.06
N THR A 301 57.29 11.59 23.31
CA THR A 301 58.70 11.26 23.59
C THR A 301 58.80 10.44 24.87
N ALA A 302 59.33 9.23 24.74
CA ALA A 302 59.96 8.51 25.84
C ALA A 302 61.36 9.09 26.07
N GLU A 303 61.69 9.44 27.30
CA GLU A 303 63.07 9.50 27.80
C GLU A 303 63.10 8.96 29.23
N GLU A 304 64.16 8.20 29.49
CA GLU A 304 64.44 7.35 30.64
C GLU A 304 65.18 8.10 31.76
N GLY A 305 65.15 7.55 32.98
CA GLY A 305 66.27 7.59 33.94
C GLY A 305 66.37 8.78 34.90
N GLU A 306 65.93 8.62 36.15
CA GLU A 306 66.74 8.31 37.35
C GLU A 306 65.84 8.20 38.59
#